data_AF-A0A3N5HM81-F1
#
_entry.id   AF-A0A3N5HM81-F1
#
_cell.length_a   1.000
_cell.length_b   1.000
_cell.length_c   1.000
_cell.angle_alpha   90.00
_cell.angle_beta   90.00
_cell.angle_gamma   90.00
#
_symmetry.space_group_name_H-M   'P 1'
#
loop_
_entity.id
_entity.type
_entity.pdbx_description
1 polymer ?
#
loop_
_entity_poly.entity_id
_entity_poly.type
_entity_poly.pdbx_seq_one_letter_code
_entity_poly.pdbx_strand_id
1 'polypeptide(L)'
;MGKPTAPEPASARTPVSWGSAARLGPRGPLSGIRVLDLTSYLAGPYGCTLLGDMGAEVIKIESPEGDMMRNFPSTVPNESRSFLGTNRNKLGMVLDLKRAEAREIMDRLVAD
;
A
#
# COMPACT_ATOMS: atom_id res chain seq x y z
N MET A 1 24.52 19.28 -38.47
CA MET A 1 24.59 18.98 -37.03
C MET A 1 23.33 19.56 -36.36
N GLY A 2 22.29 18.74 -36.23
CA GLY A 2 21.02 19.18 -35.61
C GLY A 2 21.18 19.25 -34.10
N LYS A 3 20.77 20.35 -33.48
CA LYS A 3 20.77 20.47 -32.01
C LYS A 3 19.78 19.44 -31.43
N PRO A 4 20.08 18.80 -30.28
CA PRO A 4 19.11 17.98 -29.57
C PRO A 4 17.96 18.89 -29.12
N THR A 5 16.73 18.54 -29.52
CA THR A 5 15.52 19.17 -29.01
C THR A 5 15.32 18.76 -27.55
N ALA A 6 15.02 19.73 -26.67
CA ALA A 6 14.70 19.46 -25.28
C ALA A 6 13.51 18.47 -25.17
N PRO A 7 13.48 17.59 -24.15
CA PRO A 7 12.32 16.73 -23.91
C PRO A 7 11.09 17.60 -23.65
N GLU A 8 9.95 17.21 -24.23
CA GLU A 8 8.65 17.86 -23.99
C GLU A 8 8.34 17.90 -22.48
N PRO A 9 7.71 18.98 -21.97
CA PRO A 9 7.23 18.99 -20.60
C PRO A 9 6.19 17.89 -20.43
N ALA A 10 6.38 17.06 -19.39
CA ALA A 10 5.43 16.02 -19.02
C ALA A 10 4.01 16.59 -19.00
N SER A 11 3.16 16.07 -19.87
CA SER A 11 1.77 16.51 -20.00
C SER A 11 1.09 16.49 -18.64
N ALA A 12 0.27 17.52 -18.39
CA ALA A 12 -0.44 17.71 -17.14
C ALA A 12 -1.09 16.39 -16.68
N ARG A 13 -0.60 15.84 -15.57
CA ARG A 13 -1.04 14.57 -15.01
C ARG A 13 -2.49 14.72 -14.59
N THR A 14 -3.41 14.11 -15.33
CA THR A 14 -4.79 13.94 -14.87
C THR A 14 -4.74 13.20 -13.53
N PRO A 15 -5.35 13.71 -12.45
CA PRO A 15 -5.43 12.98 -11.19
C PRO A 15 -6.11 11.65 -11.49
N VAL A 16 -5.45 10.55 -11.15
CA VAL A 16 -6.09 9.24 -11.26
C VAL A 16 -7.07 9.18 -10.10
N SER A 17 -8.31 9.62 -10.33
CA SER A 17 -9.40 9.39 -9.39
C SER A 17 -9.65 7.88 -9.39
N TRP A 18 -8.99 7.17 -8.49
CA TRP A 18 -9.44 5.87 -8.05
C TRP A 18 -10.84 6.10 -7.50
N GLY A 19 -11.85 5.72 -8.28
CA GLY A 19 -13.23 5.80 -7.83
C GLY A 19 -13.25 5.23 -6.43
N SER A 20 -13.67 6.04 -5.46
CA SER A 20 -13.79 5.67 -4.07
C SER A 20 -14.65 4.41 -4.02
N ALA A 21 -14.03 3.25 -4.11
CA ALA A 21 -14.55 2.04 -3.51
C ALA A 21 -14.41 2.31 -2.02
N ALA A 22 -15.31 3.16 -1.51
CA ALA A 22 -15.36 3.58 -0.13
C ALA A 22 -15.27 2.29 0.66
N ARG A 23 -14.23 2.19 1.48
CA ARG A 23 -13.97 0.99 2.25
C ARG A 23 -15.29 0.51 2.86
N LEU A 24 -15.76 -0.67 2.45
CA LEU A 24 -16.98 -1.25 3.00
C LEU A 24 -16.62 -1.73 4.42
N GLY A 25 -16.69 -0.81 5.38
CA GLY A 25 -16.30 -1.04 6.76
C GLY A 25 -16.92 0.01 7.69
N PRO A 26 -16.92 -0.24 9.01
CA PRO A 26 -17.44 0.70 9.99
C PRO A 26 -16.73 2.06 9.87
N ARG A 27 -17.52 3.14 9.91
CA ARG A 27 -16.96 4.49 9.99
C ARG A 27 -16.30 4.69 11.36
N GLY A 28 -15.20 5.45 11.38
CA GLY A 28 -14.41 5.75 12.57
C GLY A 28 -13.70 7.10 12.46
N PRO A 29 -12.94 7.53 13.48
CA PRO A 29 -12.32 8.85 13.53
C PRO A 29 -11.30 9.11 12.41
N LEU A 30 -10.78 8.05 11.75
CA LEU A 30 -9.87 8.17 10.62
C LEU A 30 -10.54 7.82 9.27
N SER A 31 -11.88 7.79 9.22
CA SER A 31 -12.59 7.62 7.96
C SER A 31 -12.25 8.73 6.96
N GLY A 32 -11.97 8.32 5.72
CA GLY A 32 -11.52 9.22 4.65
C GLY A 32 -10.00 9.42 4.60
N ILE A 33 -9.25 8.92 5.59
CA ILE A 33 -7.79 8.91 5.54
C ILE A 33 -7.29 7.64 4.85
N ARG A 34 -6.35 7.79 3.91
CA ARG A 34 -5.61 6.69 3.29
C ARG A 34 -4.20 6.59 3.87
N VAL A 35 -3.72 5.37 4.08
CA VAL A 35 -2.39 5.08 4.58
C VAL A 35 -1.72 4.04 3.69
N LEU A 36 -0.54 4.37 3.17
CA LEU A 36 0.34 3.40 2.52
C LEU A 36 1.25 2.77 3.58
N ASP A 37 1.07 1.47 3.81
CA ASP A 37 1.86 0.69 4.76
C ASP A 37 2.99 -0.04 4.00
N LEU A 38 4.18 0.55 4.03
CA LEU A 38 5.43 -0.04 3.50
C LEU A 38 6.23 -0.77 4.58
N THR A 39 5.62 -1.05 5.74
CA THR A 39 6.31 -1.66 6.87
C THR A 39 6.27 -3.19 6.79
N SER A 40 7.12 -3.85 7.58
CA SER A 40 7.18 -5.31 7.66
C SER A 40 7.34 -5.77 9.11
N TYR A 41 7.17 -7.07 9.35
CA TYR A 41 7.20 -7.68 10.69
C TYR A 41 6.10 -7.11 11.60
N LEU A 42 6.44 -6.72 12.83
CA LEU A 42 5.45 -6.56 13.89
C LEU A 42 5.04 -5.10 14.13
N ALA A 43 6.00 -4.26 14.52
CA ALA A 43 5.69 -2.95 15.09
C ALA A 43 4.99 -2.01 14.10
N GLY A 44 5.55 -1.89 12.89
CA GLY A 44 4.97 -1.08 11.82
C GLY A 44 3.58 -1.57 11.41
N PRO A 45 3.43 -2.87 11.05
CA PRO A 45 2.14 -3.38 10.63
C PRO A 45 1.09 -3.28 11.73
N TYR A 46 1.45 -3.52 12.99
CA TYR A 46 0.53 -3.34 14.11
C TYR A 46 0.05 -1.89 14.25
N GLY A 47 0.95 -0.91 14.15
CA GLY A 47 0.60 0.51 14.15
C GLY A 47 -0.40 0.85 13.03
N CYS A 48 -0.13 0.40 11.80
CA CYS A 48 -1.04 0.60 10.67
C CYS A 48 -2.38 -0.13 10.85
N THR A 49 -2.41 -1.30 11.50
CA THR A 49 -3.66 -1.98 11.84
C THR A 49 -4.52 -1.15 12.80
N LEU A 50 -3.93 -0.47 13.79
CA LEU A 50 -4.69 0.43 14.67
C LEU A 50 -5.34 1.59 13.88
N LEU A 51 -4.65 2.12 12.87
CA LEU A 51 -5.23 3.13 11.96
C LEU A 51 -6.41 2.55 11.17
N GLY A 52 -6.27 1.32 10.67
CA GLY A 52 -7.34 0.59 10.00
C GLY A 52 -8.55 0.30 10.91
N ASP A 53 -8.31 -0.05 12.17
CA ASP A 53 -9.35 -0.26 13.19
C ASP A 53 -10.13 1.04 13.48
N MET A 54 -9.47 2.20 13.36
CA MET A 54 -10.09 3.52 13.48
C MET A 54 -10.74 4.02 12.18
N GLY A 55 -10.80 3.19 11.14
CA GLY A 55 -11.53 3.46 9.90
C GLY A 55 -10.71 4.02 8.74
N ALA A 56 -9.38 4.08 8.85
CA ALA A 56 -8.52 4.46 7.73
C ALA A 56 -8.50 3.38 6.64
N GLU A 57 -8.34 3.78 5.38
CA GLU A 57 -8.03 2.88 4.27
C GLU A 57 -6.52 2.59 4.25
N VAL A 58 -6.14 1.43 4.79
CA VAL A 58 -4.73 1.01 4.84
C VAL A 58 -4.44 0.06 3.69
N ILE A 59 -3.44 0.40 2.87
CA ILE A 59 -2.94 -0.41 1.76
C ILE A 59 -1.53 -0.87 2.12
N LYS A 60 -1.36 -2.17 2.38
CA LYS A 60 -0.06 -2.76 2.58
C LYS A 60 0.61 -3.02 1.23
N ILE A 61 1.81 -2.49 1.07
CA ILE A 61 2.64 -2.67 -0.11
C ILE A 61 3.75 -3.67 0.24
N GLU A 62 3.77 -4.80 -0.44
CA GLU A 62 4.71 -5.90 -0.19
C GLU A 62 5.62 -6.12 -1.41
N SER A 63 6.83 -6.63 -1.17
CA SER A 63 7.68 -7.11 -2.27
C SER A 63 7.08 -8.39 -2.87
N PRO A 64 7.59 -8.86 -4.03
CA PRO A 64 7.17 -10.13 -4.63
C PRO A 64 7.28 -11.34 -3.69
N GLU A 65 8.21 -11.30 -2.74
CA GLU A 65 8.41 -12.34 -1.72
C GLU A 65 7.41 -12.26 -0.56
N GLY A 66 6.68 -11.14 -0.44
CA GLY A 66 5.78 -10.86 0.67
C GLY A 66 6.50 -10.44 1.96
N ASP A 67 5.71 -10.06 2.96
CA ASP A 67 6.20 -9.86 4.32
C ASP A 67 6.70 -11.18 4.92
N MET A 68 7.92 -11.20 5.45
CA MET A 68 8.52 -12.37 6.08
C MET A 68 7.64 -12.99 7.18
N MET A 69 6.80 -12.18 7.83
CA MET A 69 5.91 -12.68 8.88
C MET A 69 4.81 -13.62 8.36
N ARG A 70 4.52 -13.63 7.04
CA ARG A 70 3.65 -14.62 6.39
C ARG A 70 4.17 -16.05 6.54
N ASN A 71 5.50 -16.21 6.63
CA ASN A 71 6.19 -17.51 6.70
C ASN A 71 6.45 -17.97 8.14
N PHE A 72 5.96 -17.25 9.15
CA PHE A 72 6.17 -17.65 10.55
C PHE A 72 5.39 -18.92 10.89
N PRO A 73 5.93 -19.80 11.76
CA PRO A 73 5.24 -21.00 12.20
C PRO A 73 3.83 -20.67 12.72
N SER A 74 2.85 -21.43 12.26
CA SER A 74 1.45 -21.13 12.50
C SER A 74 0.64 -22.41 12.61
N THR A 75 -0.40 -22.36 13.42
CA THR A 75 -1.41 -23.42 13.53
C THR A 75 -2.53 -23.27 12.50
N VAL A 76 -2.53 -22.18 11.71
CA VAL A 76 -3.51 -21.93 10.66
C VAL A 76 -2.97 -22.51 9.34
N PRO A 77 -3.76 -23.30 8.59
CA PRO A 77 -3.31 -23.83 7.30
C PRO A 77 -2.96 -22.72 6.31
N ASN A 78 -1.79 -22.80 5.68
CA ASN A 78 -1.31 -21.91 4.62
C ASN A 78 -1.21 -20.42 4.98
N GLU A 79 -1.32 -20.05 6.25
CA GLU A 79 -1.32 -18.65 6.70
C GLU A 79 -0.64 -18.50 8.05
N SER A 80 -0.10 -17.31 8.31
CA SER A 80 0.52 -16.97 9.60
C SER A 80 -0.46 -16.25 10.52
N ARG A 81 -0.73 -16.81 11.70
CA ARG A 81 -1.57 -16.14 12.72
C ARG A 81 -0.99 -14.79 13.13
N SER A 82 0.33 -14.67 13.19
CA SER A 82 1.02 -13.41 13.47
C SER A 82 0.74 -12.39 12.38
N PHE A 83 0.85 -12.80 11.12
CA PHE A 83 0.56 -11.93 9.97
C PHE A 83 -0.91 -11.48 9.96
N LEU A 84 -1.85 -12.41 10.12
CA LEU A 84 -3.28 -12.11 10.15
C LEU A 84 -3.63 -11.13 11.28
N GLY A 85 -3.06 -11.33 12.47
CA GLY A 85 -3.29 -10.48 13.63
C GLY A 85 -2.87 -9.03 13.41
N THR A 86 -1.74 -8.80 12.74
CA THR A 86 -1.14 -7.45 12.56
C THR A 86 -1.42 -6.85 11.19
N ASN A 87 -2.24 -7.50 10.36
CA ASN A 87 -2.62 -7.01 9.04
C ASN A 87 -4.12 -7.11 8.76
N ARG A 88 -4.94 -7.44 9.77
CA ARG A 88 -6.40 -7.24 9.68
C ARG A 88 -6.72 -5.79 9.31
N ASN A 89 -7.87 -5.59 8.67
CA ASN A 89 -8.32 -4.28 8.22
C ASN A 89 -7.29 -3.59 7.31
N LYS A 90 -6.64 -4.33 6.41
CA LYS A 90 -5.76 -3.80 5.35
C LYS A 90 -6.12 -4.41 4.00
N LEU A 91 -5.95 -3.63 2.94
CA LEU A 91 -5.87 -4.12 1.57
C LEU A 91 -4.41 -4.49 1.27
N GLY A 92 -4.16 -5.41 0.35
CA GLY A 92 -2.80 -5.84 -0.02
C GLY A 92 -2.50 -5.56 -1.48
N MET A 93 -1.29 -5.08 -1.77
CA MET A 93 -0.75 -4.91 -3.11
C MET A 93 0.71 -5.37 -3.13
N VAL A 94 1.08 -6.16 -4.14
CA VAL A 94 2.48 -6.51 -4.39
C VAL A 94 3.08 -5.50 -5.36
N LEU A 95 4.22 -4.92 -5.01
CA LEU A 95 4.95 -3.97 -5.83
C LEU A 95 6.46 -4.12 -5.61
N ASP A 96 7.19 -4.48 -6.67
CA ASP A 96 8.66 -4.51 -6.63
C ASP A 96 9.24 -3.10 -6.79
N LEU A 97 9.54 -2.45 -5.67
CA LEU A 97 10.08 -1.09 -5.62
C LEU A 97 11.49 -0.96 -6.21
N LYS A 98 12.16 -2.06 -6.56
CA LYS A 98 13.47 -2.01 -7.24
C LYS A 98 13.33 -1.82 -8.74
N ARG A 99 12.12 -2.00 -9.29
CA ARG A 99 11.82 -1.75 -10.69
C ARG A 99 11.58 -0.27 -10.95
N ALA A 100 12.13 0.24 -12.06
CA ALA A 100 11.94 1.63 -12.45
C ALA A 100 10.44 1.97 -12.64
N GLU A 101 9.66 1.03 -13.16
CA GLU A 101 8.23 1.21 -13.41
C GLU A 101 7.40 1.29 -12.11
N ALA A 102 7.91 0.73 -11.00
CA ALA A 102 7.23 0.82 -9.71
C ALA A 102 7.22 2.23 -9.14
N ARG A 103 8.18 3.08 -9.56
CA ARG A 103 8.24 4.47 -9.14
C ARG A 103 7.01 5.26 -9.58
N GLU A 104 6.57 5.07 -10.82
CA GLU A 104 5.38 5.74 -11.36
C GLU A 104 4.10 5.29 -10.65
N ILE A 105 4.03 4.02 -10.24
CA ILE A 105 2.91 3.50 -9.45
C ILE A 105 2.90 4.14 -8.06
N MET A 106 4.05 4.17 -7.39
CA MET A 106 4.17 4.78 -6.04
C MET A 106 3.88 6.29 -6.07
N ASP A 107 4.41 7.02 -7.05
CA ASP A 107 4.17 8.45 -7.20
C ASP A 107 2.67 8.75 -7.37
N ARG A 108 1.92 7.88 -8.07
CA ARG A 108 0.46 8.00 -8.18
C ARG A 108 -0.24 7.73 -6.85
N LEU A 109 0.20 6.72 -6.09
CA LEU A 109 -0.42 6.37 -4.80
C LEU A 109 -0.21 7.45 -3.72
N VAL A 110 0.90 8.18 -3.79
CA VAL A 110 1.24 9.25 -2.83
C VAL A 110 0.61 10.60 -3.21
N ALA A 111 0.33 10.84 -4.49
CA ALA A 111 -0.21 12.10 -4.98
C ALA A 111 -1.72 12.29 -4.72
N ASP A 112 -2.42 11.23 -4.30
CA ASP A 112 -3.83 11.24 -3.90
C ASP A 112 -4.02 11.76 -2.47
#